data_AF-A0A822A6A4-F1
#
_entry.id   AF-A0A822A6A4-F1
#
_cell.length_a   1.000
_cell.length_b   1.000
_cell.length_c   1.000
_cell.angle_alpha   90.00
_cell.angle_beta   90.00
_cell.angle_gamma   90.00
#
_symmetry.space_group_name_H-M   'P 1'
#
loop_
_entity.id
_entity.type
_entity.pdbx_description
1 polymer ?
#
loop_
_entity_poly.entity_id
_entity_poly.type
_entity_poly.pdbx_seq_one_letter_code
_entity_poly.pdbx_strand_id
1 'polypeptide(L)'
;MESQASKRHATHVIDPVHDIRMEKQWEKYFDEAQKLIQEGSTTTITLVLYSLMGNNLKDFWRYNGSLTTPLCNETVIWTVFKEPIFILNYEFEAFSDKLFYESYRGPQPLYERRVLRSFPEEITSPIPEQNCCCQKSGSTNR
;
A
#
# COMPACT_ATOMS: atom_id res chain seq x y z
N MET A 1 31.32 -15.03 21.55
CA MET A 1 29.95 -15.58 21.48
C MET A 1 29.18 -14.71 20.50
N GLU A 2 29.30 -15.04 19.21
CA GLU A 2 28.67 -14.33 18.10
C GLU A 2 27.18 -14.69 18.06
N SER A 3 26.30 -13.70 18.18
CA SER A 3 24.89 -13.89 17.83
C SER A 3 24.70 -13.47 16.37
N GLN A 4 24.52 -14.46 15.49
CA GLN A 4 24.11 -14.23 14.11
C GLN A 4 22.69 -13.64 14.10
N ALA A 5 22.58 -12.36 13.78
CA ALA A 5 21.33 -11.78 13.32
C ALA A 5 21.03 -12.38 11.93
N SER A 6 19.95 -13.15 11.84
CA SER A 6 19.42 -13.68 10.58
C SER A 6 18.94 -12.52 9.72
N LYS A 7 19.87 -11.94 8.94
CA LYS A 7 19.55 -11.06 7.82
C LYS A 7 18.81 -11.91 6.79
N ARG A 8 17.49 -11.83 6.80
CA ARG A 8 16.68 -12.32 5.69
C ARG A 8 17.05 -11.47 4.48
N HIS A 9 17.86 -12.03 3.61
CA HIS A 9 18.14 -11.50 2.29
C HIS A 9 16.79 -11.32 1.59
N ALA A 10 16.40 -10.07 1.34
CA ALA A 10 15.34 -9.78 0.39
C ALA A 10 15.93 -10.09 -0.99
N THR A 11 15.74 -11.33 -1.44
CA THR A 11 16.13 -11.77 -2.78
C THR A 11 15.41 -10.88 -3.79
N HIS A 12 16.19 -10.15 -4.58
CA HIS A 12 15.75 -9.36 -5.72
C HIS A 12 15.04 -10.28 -6.72
N VAL A 13 13.71 -10.34 -6.65
CA VAL A 13 12.89 -10.86 -7.75
C VAL A 13 12.41 -9.62 -8.50
N ILE A 14 13.21 -9.18 -9.46
CA ILE A 14 12.74 -8.23 -10.47
C ILE A 14 11.82 -9.05 -11.38
N ASP A 15 10.52 -8.87 -11.21
CA ASP A 15 9.52 -9.47 -12.08
C ASP A 15 9.70 -8.88 -13.50
N PRO A 16 9.96 -9.67 -14.56
CA PRO A 16 10.36 -9.15 -15.88
C PRO A 16 9.28 -8.38 -16.64
N VAL A 17 8.07 -8.23 -16.08
CA VAL A 17 6.93 -7.52 -16.69
C VAL A 17 6.77 -6.13 -16.06
N HIS A 18 7.88 -5.47 -15.74
CA HIS A 18 7.85 -4.08 -15.29
C HIS A 18 7.97 -3.15 -16.50
N ASP A 19 6.91 -2.41 -16.82
CA ASP A 19 6.98 -1.33 -17.82
C ASP A 19 7.78 -0.18 -17.22
N ILE A 20 9.08 -0.16 -17.52
CA ILE A 20 10.10 0.85 -17.16
C ILE A 20 9.62 2.30 -17.41
N ARG A 21 8.54 2.51 -18.19
CA ARG A 21 7.94 3.82 -18.44
C ARG A 21 7.21 4.43 -17.24
N MET A 22 6.67 3.64 -16.32
CA MET A 22 5.88 4.16 -15.19
C MET A 22 6.77 4.71 -14.05
N GLU A 23 7.98 4.17 -13.89
CA GLU A 23 8.92 4.56 -12.82
C GLU A 23 9.37 6.02 -12.93
N LYS A 24 9.52 6.56 -14.16
CA LYS A 24 10.06 7.92 -14.37
C LYS A 24 9.23 9.06 -13.76
N GLN A 25 7.93 8.86 -13.53
CA GLN A 25 7.10 9.91 -12.91
C GLN A 25 7.18 9.85 -11.38
N TRP A 26 7.34 8.66 -10.82
CA TRP A 26 7.59 8.49 -9.39
C TRP A 26 8.97 9.00 -9.00
N GLU A 27 10.00 8.76 -9.82
CA GLU A 27 11.35 9.31 -9.62
C GLU A 27 11.30 10.86 -9.50
N LYS A 28 10.66 11.53 -10.45
CA LYS A 28 10.46 12.99 -10.41
C LYS A 28 9.73 13.45 -9.14
N TYR A 29 8.69 12.71 -8.73
CA TYR A 29 7.95 13.03 -7.51
C TYR A 29 8.86 12.93 -6.29
N PHE A 30 9.63 11.85 -6.16
CA PHE A 30 10.52 11.66 -5.02
C PHE A 30 11.67 12.68 -5.00
N ASP A 31 12.23 13.04 -6.16
CA ASP A 31 13.26 14.08 -6.27
C ASP A 31 12.79 15.44 -5.74
N GLU A 32 11.56 15.84 -6.08
CA GLU A 32 11.00 17.09 -5.56
C GLU A 32 10.57 16.98 -4.10
N ALA A 33 9.96 15.85 -3.71
CA ALA A 33 9.51 15.64 -2.33
C ALA A 33 10.67 15.71 -1.34
N GLN A 34 11.83 15.12 -1.66
CA GLN A 34 13.02 15.13 -0.79
C GLN A 34 13.56 16.53 -0.47
N LYS A 35 13.19 17.56 -1.25
CA LYS A 35 13.56 18.96 -0.98
C LYS A 35 12.71 19.60 0.12
N LEU A 36 11.52 19.05 0.40
CA LEU A 36 10.51 19.61 1.30
C LEU A 36 10.66 19.17 2.76
N ILE A 37 11.82 19.38 3.35
CA ILE A 37 12.13 18.86 4.70
C ILE A 37 11.35 19.61 5.81
N GLN A 38 10.97 20.86 5.59
CA GLN A 38 10.27 21.68 6.59
C GLN A 38 8.76 21.67 6.38
N GLU A 39 8.01 21.46 7.45
CA GLU A 39 6.55 21.55 7.44
C GLU A 39 6.08 22.91 6.90
N GLY A 40 5.06 22.90 6.05
CA GLY A 40 4.54 24.10 5.37
C GLY A 40 5.33 24.54 4.12
N SER A 41 6.44 23.88 3.79
CA SER A 41 7.16 24.13 2.53
C SER A 41 6.34 23.67 1.32
N THR A 42 6.51 24.35 0.19
CA THR A 42 5.80 24.05 -1.06
C THR A 42 6.75 24.02 -2.25
N THR A 43 6.53 23.10 -3.18
CA THR A 43 7.19 23.06 -4.51
C THR A 43 6.14 22.85 -5.59
N THR A 44 6.50 23.14 -6.83
CA THR A 44 5.64 22.93 -8.01
C THR A 44 6.27 21.87 -8.90
N ILE A 45 5.52 20.80 -9.16
CA ILE A 45 5.93 19.71 -10.05
C ILE A 45 4.83 19.46 -11.09
N THR A 46 5.23 19.13 -12.31
CA THR A 46 4.30 18.68 -13.36
C THR A 46 4.43 17.17 -13.54
N LEU A 47 3.34 16.46 -13.26
CA LEU A 47 3.25 15.00 -13.33
C LEU A 47 2.16 14.58 -14.32
N VAL A 48 2.35 13.42 -14.93
CA VAL A 48 1.32 12.77 -15.75
C VAL A 48 0.58 11.77 -14.88
N LEU A 49 -0.66 12.11 -14.48
CA LEU A 49 -1.45 11.30 -13.54
C LEU A 49 -1.59 9.84 -13.99
N TYR A 50 -1.91 9.59 -15.26
CA TYR A 50 -2.11 8.23 -15.77
C TYR A 50 -0.85 7.35 -15.57
N SER A 51 0.33 7.94 -15.68
CA SER A 51 1.60 7.24 -15.49
C SER A 51 1.92 6.92 -14.03
N LEU A 52 1.22 7.55 -13.07
CA LEU A 52 1.36 7.26 -11.65
C LEU A 52 0.40 6.16 -11.18
N MET A 53 -0.67 5.87 -11.92
CA MET A 53 -1.77 5.02 -11.45
C MET A 53 -1.58 3.52 -11.72
N GLY A 54 -0.50 3.12 -12.39
CA GLY A 54 -0.23 1.72 -12.77
C GLY A 54 -0.90 1.31 -14.09
N ASN A 55 -0.71 0.04 -14.48
CA ASN A 55 -1.06 -0.44 -15.82
C ASN A 55 -2.50 -0.94 -15.93
N ASN A 56 -3.08 -1.47 -14.85
CA ASN A 56 -4.45 -2.00 -14.84
C ASN A 56 -5.37 -1.19 -13.92
N LEU A 57 -6.12 -0.28 -14.52
CA LEU A 57 -7.15 0.52 -13.84
C LEU A 57 -8.54 -0.11 -13.92
N LYS A 58 -8.68 -1.26 -14.59
CA LYS A 58 -9.97 -1.92 -14.81
C LYS A 58 -10.34 -2.82 -13.65
N ASP A 59 -9.35 -3.39 -12.98
CA ASP A 59 -9.53 -4.30 -11.87
C ASP A 59 -9.40 -3.55 -10.54
N PHE A 60 -10.50 -3.39 -9.82
CA PHE A 60 -10.56 -2.67 -8.56
C PHE A 60 -11.68 -3.19 -7.65
N TRP A 61 -11.53 -2.90 -6.36
CA TRP A 61 -12.61 -2.97 -5.39
C TRP A 61 -13.24 -1.61 -5.16
N ARG A 62 -14.55 -1.58 -4.89
CA ARG A 62 -15.32 -0.36 -4.59
C ARG A 62 -16.18 -0.53 -3.35
N TYR A 63 -16.13 0.41 -2.41
CA TYR A 63 -16.96 0.37 -1.20
C TYR A 63 -17.21 1.75 -0.59
N ASN A 64 -18.29 1.88 0.19
CA ASN A 64 -18.59 3.08 0.98
C ASN A 64 -17.77 3.08 2.27
N GLY A 65 -17.12 4.20 2.59
CA GLY A 65 -16.30 4.35 3.78
C GLY A 65 -16.17 5.80 4.23
N SER A 66 -15.16 6.04 5.05
CA SER A 66 -14.90 7.35 5.66
C SER A 66 -13.54 7.91 5.28
N LEU A 67 -13.33 9.18 5.63
CA LEU A 67 -12.00 9.78 5.70
C LEU A 67 -11.12 9.00 6.70
N THR A 68 -9.86 8.79 6.34
CA THR A 68 -8.86 8.14 7.21
C THR A 68 -8.13 9.11 8.14
N THR A 69 -8.46 10.40 8.06
CA THR A 69 -7.98 11.48 8.92
C THR A 69 -9.07 11.89 9.94
N PRO A 70 -8.72 12.62 11.02
CA PRO A 70 -9.68 13.08 12.02
C PRO A 70 -10.92 13.76 11.43
N LEU A 71 -12.00 13.68 12.21
CA LEU A 71 -13.42 13.84 11.84
C LEU A 71 -14.07 12.61 11.18
N CYS A 72 -13.31 11.74 10.51
CA CYS A 72 -13.74 10.39 10.13
C CYS A 72 -15.11 10.32 9.39
N ASN A 73 -15.50 11.36 8.67
CA ASN A 73 -16.82 11.45 8.04
C ASN A 73 -17.05 10.33 7.01
N GLU A 74 -18.21 9.67 7.07
CA GLU A 74 -18.62 8.57 6.17
C GLU A 74 -19.18 9.07 4.83
N THR A 75 -18.36 9.82 4.10
CA THR A 75 -18.78 10.49 2.85
C THR A 75 -17.97 10.03 1.63
N VAL A 76 -17.13 9.00 1.77
CA VAL A 76 -16.18 8.58 0.74
C VAL A 76 -16.61 7.29 0.07
N ILE A 77 -16.57 7.28 -1.26
CA ILE A 77 -16.63 6.03 -2.03
C ILE A 77 -15.20 5.67 -2.43
N TRP A 78 -14.66 4.63 -1.80
CA TRP A 78 -13.31 4.15 -2.05
C TRP A 78 -13.24 3.31 -3.31
N THR A 79 -12.20 3.52 -4.12
CA THR A 79 -11.78 2.65 -5.22
C THR A 79 -10.35 2.23 -4.95
N VAL A 80 -10.09 0.92 -4.87
CA VAL A 80 -8.77 0.36 -4.60
C VAL A 80 -8.40 -0.55 -5.77
N PHE A 81 -7.35 -0.21 -6.53
CA PHE A 81 -6.91 -1.01 -7.67
C PHE A 81 -6.31 -2.34 -7.21
N LYS A 82 -6.52 -3.39 -8.01
CA LYS A 82 -6.06 -4.76 -7.74
C LYS A 82 -4.53 -4.86 -7.85
N GLU A 83 -3.97 -4.25 -8.88
CA GLU A 83 -2.53 -4.29 -9.11
C GLU A 83 -1.82 -3.20 -8.31
N PRO A 84 -0.77 -3.55 -7.55
CA PRO A 84 0.06 -2.56 -6.88
C PRO A 84 0.89 -1.78 -7.91
N ILE A 85 1.28 -0.58 -7.52
CA ILE A 85 2.33 0.17 -8.20
C ILE A 85 3.65 -0.20 -7.53
N PHE A 86 4.67 -0.47 -8.34
CA PHE A 86 6.02 -0.70 -7.84
C PHE A 86 6.82 0.60 -7.95
N ILE A 87 7.64 0.85 -6.94
CA ILE A 87 8.58 1.97 -6.85
C ILE A 87 9.92 1.42 -6.38
N LEU A 88 11.02 2.14 -6.64
CA LEU A 88 12.34 1.66 -6.27
C LEU A 88 12.54 1.82 -4.76
N ASN A 89 13.09 0.79 -4.12
CA ASN A 89 13.25 0.75 -2.65
C ASN A 89 14.03 1.97 -2.13
N TYR A 90 15.10 2.38 -2.81
CA TYR A 90 15.91 3.51 -2.37
C TYR A 90 15.17 4.85 -2.42
N GLU A 91 14.23 5.01 -3.36
CA GLU A 91 13.38 6.20 -3.46
C GLU A 91 12.40 6.26 -2.29
N PHE A 92 11.80 5.11 -1.98
CA PHE A 92 10.89 4.95 -0.85
C PHE A 92 11.58 5.20 0.49
N GLU A 93 12.75 4.59 0.72
CA GLU A 93 13.53 4.76 1.96
C GLU A 93 13.92 6.22 2.19
N ALA A 94 14.43 6.89 1.15
CA ALA A 94 14.80 8.30 1.23
C ALA A 94 13.62 9.23 1.53
N PHE A 95 12.41 8.83 1.13
CA PHE A 95 11.16 9.54 1.43
C PHE A 95 10.65 9.23 2.84
N SER A 96 10.61 7.95 3.25
CA SER A 96 10.07 7.51 4.53
C SER A 96 10.89 8.05 5.71
N ASP A 97 12.21 8.12 5.57
CA ASP A 97 13.11 8.55 6.64
C ASP A 97 12.99 10.03 6.97
N LYS A 98 12.56 10.85 6.00
CA LYS A 98 12.59 12.32 6.10
C LYS A 98 11.23 12.97 6.33
N LEU A 99 10.15 12.38 5.81
CA LEU A 99 8.88 13.10 5.67
C LEU A 99 7.69 12.45 6.38
N PHE A 100 7.71 11.14 6.63
CA PHE A 100 6.51 10.45 7.12
C PHE A 100 6.84 9.21 7.96
N TYR A 101 6.76 9.33 9.29
CA TYR A 101 6.61 8.17 10.16
C TYR A 101 5.13 7.96 10.50
N GLU A 102 4.60 6.79 10.15
CA GLU A 102 3.29 6.27 10.59
C GLU A 102 2.05 7.13 10.29
N SER A 103 2.03 7.85 9.15
CA SER A 103 0.87 8.60 8.69
C SER A 103 -0.21 7.72 8.02
N TYR A 104 -0.62 6.65 8.70
CA TYR A 104 -1.67 5.76 8.23
C TYR A 104 -2.59 5.33 9.37
N ARG A 105 -3.85 5.01 9.02
CA ARG A 105 -4.83 4.44 9.95
C ARG A 105 -4.90 2.93 9.73
N GLY A 106 -4.89 2.15 10.81
CA GLY A 106 -5.04 0.69 10.73
C GLY A 106 -6.39 0.24 10.14
N PRO A 107 -6.48 -1.00 9.63
CA PRO A 107 -7.72 -1.55 9.09
C PRO A 107 -8.88 -1.42 10.07
N GLN A 108 -10.06 -1.08 9.55
CA GLN A 108 -11.28 -0.94 10.35
C GLN A 108 -12.22 -2.12 10.08
N PRO A 109 -13.06 -2.53 11.05
CA PRO A 109 -14.00 -3.61 10.85
C PRO A 109 -14.90 -3.38 9.63
N LEU A 110 -15.15 -4.43 8.85
CA LEU A 110 -16.00 -4.33 7.67
C LEU A 110 -17.48 -4.11 8.03
N TYR A 111 -17.91 -4.66 9.17
CA TYR A 111 -19.32 -4.77 9.55
C TYR A 111 -20.14 -5.39 8.40
N GLU A 112 -21.31 -4.83 8.11
CA GLU A 112 -22.22 -5.34 7.08
C GLU A 112 -21.99 -4.70 5.70
N ARG A 113 -20.88 -3.95 5.54
CA ARG A 113 -20.60 -3.26 4.27
C ARG A 113 -20.24 -4.27 3.18
N ARG A 114 -20.82 -4.08 2.00
CA ARG A 114 -20.50 -4.85 0.81
C ARG A 114 -19.34 -4.19 0.06
N VAL A 115 -18.36 -5.00 -0.32
CA VAL A 115 -17.27 -4.61 -1.21
C VAL A 115 -17.57 -5.15 -2.60
N LEU A 116 -17.68 -4.26 -3.58
CA LEU A 116 -17.86 -4.62 -4.98
C LEU A 116 -16.48 -4.84 -5.61
N ARG A 117 -16.40 -5.72 -6.62
CA ARG A 117 -15.20 -5.87 -7.46
C ARG A 117 -15.58 -5.77 -8.94
N SER A 118 -14.66 -5.28 -9.77
CA SER A 118 -14.87 -5.14 -11.22
C SER A 118 -14.38 -6.33 -12.05
N PHE A 119 -13.71 -7.29 -11.42
CA PHE A 119 -13.13 -8.47 -12.06
C PHE A 119 -13.84 -9.78 -11.61
N PRO A 120 -13.73 -10.87 -12.39
CA PRO A 120 -14.36 -12.16 -12.07
C PRO A 120 -13.90 -12.73 -10.71
N GLU A 121 -14.69 -13.64 -10.15
CA GLU A 121 -14.23 -14.46 -9.02
C GLU A 121 -13.02 -15.26 -9.47
N GLU A 122 -11.91 -15.13 -8.76
CA GLU A 122 -10.90 -16.18 -8.86
C GLU A 122 -11.52 -17.44 -8.26
N ILE A 123 -11.43 -18.56 -8.97
CA ILE A 123 -11.85 -19.86 -8.44
C ILE A 123 -10.81 -20.21 -7.38
N THR A 124 -10.96 -19.65 -6.18
CA THR A 124 -10.05 -19.90 -5.09
C THR A 124 -10.20 -21.37 -4.71
N SER A 125 -9.12 -22.14 -4.86
CA SER A 125 -8.89 -23.32 -4.02
C SER A 125 -9.21 -22.92 -2.57
N PRO A 126 -9.90 -23.76 -1.78
CA PRO A 126 -10.28 -23.41 -0.42
C PRO A 126 -9.07 -22.88 0.35
N ILE A 127 -9.18 -21.67 0.88
CA ILE A 127 -8.19 -21.12 1.82
C ILE A 127 -8.18 -22.07 3.02
N PRO A 128 -7.06 -22.73 3.36
CA PRO A 128 -6.98 -23.52 4.58
C PRO A 128 -7.23 -22.58 5.77
N GLU A 129 -8.28 -22.82 6.54
CA GLU A 129 -8.74 -22.00 7.68
C GLU A 129 -7.72 -21.88 8.84
N GLN A 130 -6.45 -22.21 8.64
CA GLN A 130 -5.50 -22.38 9.73
C GLN A 130 -4.67 -21.15 10.09
N ASN A 131 -4.63 -20.09 9.27
CA ASN A 131 -3.72 -18.96 9.53
C ASN A 131 -4.40 -17.56 9.55
N CYS A 132 -5.67 -17.45 9.94
CA CYS A 132 -6.17 -16.15 10.39
C CYS A 132 -5.63 -15.85 11.80
N CYS A 133 -5.00 -14.69 11.97
CA CYS A 133 -4.38 -14.18 13.21
C CYS A 133 -5.32 -14.04 14.43
N CYS A 134 -6.56 -14.51 14.33
CA CYS A 134 -7.55 -14.48 15.43
C CYS A 134 -7.69 -15.83 16.14
N GLN A 135 -6.87 -16.84 15.85
CA GLN A 135 -6.84 -18.03 16.69
C GLN A 135 -6.18 -17.68 18.02
N LYS A 136 -7.05 -17.44 19.02
CA LYS A 136 -6.70 -17.16 20.41
C LYS A 136 -5.73 -18.24 20.92
N SER A 137 -4.48 -17.84 21.12
CA SER A 137 -3.56 -18.57 21.97
C SER A 137 -3.98 -18.42 23.43
N GLY A 138 -4.50 -19.51 24.00
CA GLY A 138 -4.39 -19.81 25.44
C GLY A 138 -5.56 -19.42 26.35
N SER A 139 -6.24 -20.42 26.91
CA SER A 139 -5.93 -20.83 28.29
C SER A 139 -6.53 -22.21 28.59
N THR A 140 -5.66 -23.20 28.68
CA THR A 140 -5.91 -24.44 29.41
C THR A 140 -5.85 -24.15 30.92
N ASN A 141 -6.59 -24.94 31.69
CA ASN A 141 -6.58 -25.14 33.15
C ASN A 141 -7.56 -24.28 33.97
N ARG A 142 -8.73 -24.87 34.25
CA ARG A 142 -9.01 -25.47 35.56
C ARG A 142 -10.08 -26.55 35.45
#